data_AF-A0AAV5Y6Q7-F1
#
_entry.id   AF-A0AAV5Y6Q7-F1
#
_cell.length_a   1.000
_cell.length_b   1.000
_cell.length_c   1.000
_cell.angle_alpha   90.00
_cell.angle_beta   90.00
_cell.angle_gamma   90.00
#
_symmetry.space_group_name_H-M   'P 1'
#
loop_
_entity.id
_entity.type
_entity.pdbx_description
1 polymer ?
#
loop_
_entity_poly.entity_id
_entity_poly.type
_entity_poly.pdbx_seq_one_letter_code
_entity_poly.pdbx_strand_id
1 'polypeptide(L)'
;MNDESLERRSDEEGAMLSTHLRAIDVALGEGDVRGALRAWNAAYGLALGSRRWETFAEAGDAYLRITRASGSPAGGISRARDLYLSALFRASGAGSLDGVLRIAAAFTELGDDEVVAHSLRIARRLAGASAQPELRERLSDLESRTQPGGGRQAAQRPM
;
A
#
# COMPACT_ATOMS: atom_id res chain seq x y z
N MET A 1 14.52 -12.01 27.71
CA MET A 1 15.30 -10.77 27.66
C MET A 1 15.38 -10.35 26.20
N ASN A 2 14.57 -9.45 25.62
CA ASN A 2 13.52 -8.56 26.14
C ASN A 2 12.42 -8.43 25.06
N ASP A 3 11.18 -8.83 25.36
CA ASP A 3 10.00 -8.50 24.52
C ASP A 3 9.69 -6.99 24.63
N GLU A 4 9.76 -6.45 25.86
CA GLU A 4 9.46 -5.05 26.17
C GLU A 4 10.40 -4.03 25.50
N SER A 5 11.62 -4.43 25.14
CA SER A 5 12.56 -3.57 24.39
C SER A 5 12.27 -3.53 22.89
N LEU A 6 11.66 -4.59 22.35
CA LEU A 6 11.26 -4.64 20.93
C LEU A 6 9.96 -3.88 20.71
N GLU A 7 9.01 -3.97 21.65
CA GLU A 7 7.76 -3.21 21.62
C GLU A 7 8.04 -1.70 21.71
N ARG A 8 8.84 -1.25 22.70
CA ARG A 8 9.23 0.17 22.81
C ARG A 8 9.91 0.72 21.57
N ARG A 9 10.83 -0.05 20.97
CA ARG A 9 11.51 0.37 19.74
C ARG A 9 10.55 0.46 18.57
N SER A 10 9.55 -0.44 18.50
CA SER A 10 8.52 -0.43 17.47
C SER A 10 7.57 0.78 17.60
N ASP A 11 7.25 1.17 18.83
CA ASP A 11 6.43 2.37 19.11
C ASP A 11 7.19 3.66 18.75
N GLU A 12 8.47 3.74 19.10
CA GLU A 12 9.36 4.85 18.72
C GLU A 12 9.53 4.94 17.20
N GLU A 13 9.77 3.81 16.51
CA GLU A 13 9.84 3.73 15.05
C GLU A 13 8.54 4.23 14.40
N GLY A 14 7.37 3.88 14.96
CA GLY A 14 6.06 4.35 14.51
C GLY A 14 5.83 5.85 14.72
N ALA A 15 6.27 6.38 15.87
CA ALA A 15 6.19 7.82 16.17
C ALA A 15 7.12 8.65 15.26
N MET A 16 8.34 8.16 14.99
CA MET A 16 9.29 8.81 14.07
C MET A 16 8.76 8.80 12.64
N LEU A 17 8.21 7.68 12.17
CA LEU A 17 7.56 7.59 10.87
C LEU A 17 6.43 8.61 10.73
N SER A 18 5.52 8.66 11.71
CA SER A 18 4.41 9.62 11.74
C SER A 18 4.89 11.06 11.69
N THR A 19 6.01 11.37 12.35
CA THR A 19 6.65 12.69 12.32
C THR A 19 7.13 13.05 10.93
N HIS A 20 7.82 12.12 10.23
CA HIS A 20 8.28 12.37 8.87
C HIS A 20 7.13 12.47 7.86
N LEU A 21 6.09 11.64 7.99
CA LEU A 21 4.90 11.76 7.14
C LEU A 21 4.21 13.11 7.32
N ARG A 22 4.09 13.61 8.56
CA ARG A 22 3.58 14.97 8.81
C ARG A 22 4.48 16.04 8.18
N ALA A 23 5.80 15.88 8.26
CA ALA A 23 6.73 16.83 7.62
C ALA A 23 6.60 16.86 6.09
N ILE A 24 6.30 15.70 5.46
CA ILE A 24 5.95 15.64 4.03
C ILE A 24 4.68 16.47 3.78
N ASP A 25 3.63 16.28 4.58
CA ASP A 25 2.35 16.94 4.37
C ASP A 25 2.45 18.46 4.52
N VAL A 26 3.20 18.94 5.51
CA VAL A 26 3.48 20.36 5.71
C VAL A 26 4.23 20.92 4.50
N ALA A 27 5.31 20.27 4.07
CA ALA A 27 6.09 20.73 2.93
C ALA A 27 5.27 20.74 1.62
N LEU A 28 4.40 19.75 1.42
CA LEU A 28 3.49 19.74 0.27
C LEU A 28 2.46 20.88 0.34
N GLY A 29 1.94 21.20 1.53
CA GLY A 29 1.03 22.33 1.74
C GLY A 29 1.68 23.69 1.43
N GLU A 30 2.99 23.82 1.62
CA GLU A 30 3.79 25.00 1.29
C GLU A 30 4.29 25.01 -0.17
N GLY A 31 4.03 23.95 -0.94
CA GLY A 31 4.58 23.78 -2.29
C GLY A 31 6.08 23.44 -2.32
N ASP A 32 6.71 23.16 -1.18
CA ASP A 32 8.10 22.72 -1.08
C ASP A 32 8.25 21.22 -1.39
N VAL A 33 8.17 20.88 -2.68
CA VAL A 33 8.40 19.51 -3.16
C VAL A 33 9.79 18.98 -2.76
N ARG A 34 10.80 19.86 -2.67
CA ARG A 34 12.17 19.45 -2.28
C ARG A 34 12.22 19.09 -0.80
N GLY A 35 11.55 19.86 0.06
CA GLY A 35 11.35 19.56 1.48
C GLY A 35 10.61 18.25 1.69
N ALA A 36 9.53 18.04 0.94
CA ALA A 36 8.78 16.79 0.97
C ALA A 36 9.65 15.58 0.59
N LEU A 37 10.49 15.69 -0.44
CA LEU A 37 11.45 14.63 -0.80
C LEU A 37 12.51 14.37 0.28
N ARG A 38 13.02 15.43 0.95
CA ARG A 38 13.96 15.25 2.07
C ARG A 38 13.32 14.49 3.22
N ALA A 39 12.11 14.88 3.63
CA ALA A 39 11.36 14.20 4.68
C ALA A 39 11.03 12.75 4.29
N TRP A 40 10.70 12.52 3.01
CA TRP A 40 10.45 11.18 2.49
C TRP A 40 11.69 10.27 2.54
N ASN A 41 12.89 10.77 2.23
CA ASN A 41 14.12 9.96 2.35
C ASN A 41 14.38 9.50 3.79
N ALA A 42 14.04 10.33 4.79
CA ALA A 42 14.13 9.95 6.20
C ALA A 42 13.09 8.87 6.57
N ALA A 43 11.83 9.03 6.14
CA ALA A 43 10.79 8.01 6.31
C ALA A 43 11.16 6.68 5.63
N TYR A 44 11.74 6.73 4.42
CA TYR A 44 12.19 5.55 3.70
C TYR A 44 13.34 4.83 4.41
N GLY A 45 14.28 5.58 5.01
CA GLY A 45 15.32 5.01 5.86
C GLY A 45 14.75 4.21 7.04
N LEU A 46 13.71 4.73 7.70
CA LEU A 46 12.99 4.02 8.76
C LEU A 46 12.26 2.78 8.22
N ALA A 47 11.64 2.88 7.03
CA ALA A 47 11.00 1.75 6.37
C ALA A 47 11.96 0.59 6.14
N LEU A 48 13.17 0.88 5.63
CA LEU A 48 14.20 -0.13 5.41
C LEU A 48 14.67 -0.82 6.70
N GLY A 49 14.68 -0.10 7.82
CA GLY A 49 14.99 -0.65 9.14
C GLY A 49 13.84 -1.47 9.75
N SER A 50 12.61 -1.24 9.29
CA SER A 50 11.42 -1.87 9.86
C SER A 50 11.12 -3.24 9.25
N ARG A 51 10.52 -4.11 10.07
CA ARG A 51 9.94 -5.38 9.61
C ARG A 51 8.45 -5.28 9.28
N ARG A 52 7.85 -4.11 9.50
CA ARG A 52 6.43 -3.84 9.36
C ARG A 52 6.05 -3.55 7.92
N TRP A 53 4.87 -3.99 7.51
CA TRP A 53 4.38 -3.77 6.16
C TRP A 53 3.83 -2.34 6.00
N GLU A 54 3.28 -1.78 7.07
CA GLU A 54 2.68 -0.45 7.16
C GLU A 54 3.66 0.63 6.74
N THR A 55 4.90 0.56 7.22
CA THR A 55 5.92 1.55 6.95
C THR A 55 6.29 1.63 5.47
N PHE A 56 6.31 0.49 4.77
CA PHE A 56 6.51 0.47 3.31
C PHE A 56 5.29 0.99 2.56
N ALA A 57 4.08 0.63 3.02
CA ALA A 57 2.83 1.11 2.44
C ALA A 57 2.75 2.65 2.51
N GLU A 58 2.98 3.21 3.69
CA GLU A 58 2.91 4.65 3.95
C GLU A 58 4.01 5.41 3.19
N ALA A 59 5.21 4.85 3.07
CA ALA A 59 6.27 5.42 2.23
C ALA A 59 5.87 5.45 0.74
N GLY A 60 5.18 4.42 0.25
CA GLY A 60 4.63 4.37 -1.11
C GLY A 60 3.55 5.42 -1.33
N ASP A 61 2.58 5.50 -0.41
CA ASP A 61 1.51 6.50 -0.41
C ASP A 61 2.08 7.93 -0.42
N ALA A 62 3.08 8.20 0.43
CA ALA A 62 3.76 9.48 0.49
C ALA A 62 4.52 9.81 -0.80
N TYR A 63 5.19 8.85 -1.43
CA TYR A 63 5.91 9.09 -2.67
C TYR A 63 4.97 9.47 -3.82
N LEU A 64 3.82 8.79 -3.95
CA LEU A 64 2.80 9.14 -4.95
C LEU A 64 2.23 10.55 -4.75
N ARG A 65 2.05 10.98 -3.49
CA ARG A 65 1.60 12.36 -3.18
C ARG A 65 2.63 13.38 -3.62
N ILE A 66 3.92 13.11 -3.38
CA ILE A 66 5.03 13.98 -3.80
C ILE A 66 5.10 14.09 -5.33
N THR A 67 5.00 12.98 -6.06
CA THR A 67 5.12 13.01 -7.52
C THR A 67 3.91 13.63 -8.21
N ARG A 68 2.72 13.53 -7.61
CA ARG A 68 1.55 14.31 -8.04
C ARG A 68 1.78 15.81 -7.84
N ALA A 69 2.27 16.21 -6.67
CA ALA A 69 2.56 17.62 -6.38
C ALA A 69 3.70 18.21 -7.23
N SER A 70 4.65 17.37 -7.68
CA SER A 70 5.73 17.79 -8.58
C SER A 70 5.30 17.92 -10.05
N GLY A 71 4.04 17.61 -10.37
CA GLY A 71 3.52 17.62 -11.75
C GLY A 71 3.96 16.43 -12.60
N SER A 72 4.53 15.37 -12.00
CA SER A 72 4.97 14.16 -12.69
C SER A 72 4.44 12.90 -12.01
N PRO A 73 3.11 12.67 -12.01
CA PRO A 73 2.49 11.54 -11.32
C PRO A 73 3.06 10.19 -11.78
N ALA A 74 3.32 10.04 -13.08
CA ALA A 74 3.91 8.83 -13.65
C ALA A 74 5.32 8.53 -13.14
N GLY A 75 6.10 9.56 -12.77
CA GLY A 75 7.45 9.40 -12.22
C GLY A 75 7.49 8.71 -10.85
N GLY A 76 6.35 8.63 -10.17
CA GLY A 76 6.24 7.97 -8.86
C GLY A 76 5.93 6.48 -8.91
N ILE A 77 5.36 6.00 -10.02
CA ILE A 77 4.69 4.69 -10.08
C ILE A 77 5.67 3.55 -9.81
N SER A 78 6.82 3.52 -10.49
CA SER A 78 7.78 2.42 -10.34
C SER A 78 8.26 2.27 -8.89
N ARG A 79 8.55 3.38 -8.21
CA ARG A 79 9.03 3.33 -6.83
C ARG A 79 7.92 2.97 -5.85
N ALA A 80 6.72 3.52 -6.05
CA ALA A 80 5.56 3.14 -5.23
C ALA A 80 5.26 1.64 -5.38
N ARG A 81 5.35 1.11 -6.60
CA ARG A 81 5.22 -0.31 -6.89
C ARG A 81 6.21 -1.16 -6.09
N ASP A 82 7.49 -0.81 -6.09
CA ASP A 82 8.53 -1.55 -5.35
C ASP A 82 8.27 -1.55 -3.83
N LEU A 83 7.81 -0.41 -3.29
CA LEU A 83 7.45 -0.27 -1.88
C LEU A 83 6.22 -1.12 -1.53
N TYR A 84 5.18 -1.09 -2.37
CA TYR A 84 4.00 -1.92 -2.16
C TYR A 84 4.29 -3.41 -2.31
N LEU A 85 5.19 -3.83 -3.21
CA LEU A 85 5.62 -5.23 -3.30
C LEU A 85 6.32 -5.67 -2.01
N SER A 86 7.17 -4.81 -1.46
CA SER A 86 7.82 -5.04 -0.17
C SER A 86 6.80 -5.12 0.98
N ALA A 87 5.80 -4.24 0.97
CA ALA A 87 4.70 -4.27 1.94
C ALA A 87 3.86 -5.55 1.81
N LEU A 88 3.49 -5.96 0.60
CA LEU A 88 2.71 -7.17 0.33
C LEU A 88 3.44 -8.41 0.84
N PHE A 89 4.73 -8.54 0.55
CA PHE A 89 5.55 -9.66 1.02
C PHE A 89 5.54 -9.75 2.55
N ARG A 90 5.69 -8.62 3.24
CA ARG A 90 5.69 -8.55 4.70
C ARG A 90 4.31 -8.80 5.30
N ALA A 91 3.24 -8.25 4.73
CA ALA A 91 1.88 -8.46 5.18
C ALA A 91 1.48 -9.94 5.04
N SER A 92 1.84 -10.57 3.90
CA SER A 92 1.64 -11.99 3.68
C SER A 92 2.45 -12.84 4.66
N GLY A 93 3.72 -12.49 4.93
CA GLY A 93 4.56 -13.20 5.90
C GLY A 93 4.05 -13.09 7.34
N ALA A 94 3.44 -11.96 7.69
CA ALA A 94 2.81 -11.74 9.00
C ALA A 94 1.39 -12.36 9.10
N GLY A 95 0.86 -12.94 8.02
CA GLY A 95 -0.52 -13.45 8.00
C GLY A 95 -1.59 -12.36 8.12
N SER A 96 -1.25 -11.10 7.80
CA SER A 96 -2.15 -9.96 7.94
C SER A 96 -3.10 -9.84 6.75
N LEU A 97 -4.32 -10.34 6.91
CA LEU A 97 -5.38 -10.17 5.90
C LEU A 97 -5.65 -8.70 5.60
N ASP A 98 -5.75 -7.86 6.64
CA ASP A 98 -5.97 -6.42 6.48
C ASP A 98 -4.85 -5.76 5.68
N GLY A 99 -3.59 -6.09 5.99
CA GLY A 99 -2.44 -5.58 5.26
C GLY A 99 -2.44 -6.01 3.79
N VAL A 100 -2.74 -7.28 3.50
CA VAL A 100 -2.83 -7.77 2.12
C VAL A 100 -3.95 -7.04 1.35
N LEU A 101 -5.11 -6.83 1.95
CA LEU A 101 -6.24 -6.13 1.32
C LEU A 101 -5.93 -4.65 1.10
N ARG A 102 -5.30 -3.96 2.06
CA ARG A 102 -4.87 -2.56 1.89
C ARG A 102 -3.91 -2.42 0.72
N ILE A 103 -2.92 -3.30 0.61
CA ILE A 103 -1.95 -3.25 -0.48
C ILE A 103 -2.56 -3.65 -1.83
N ALA A 104 -3.49 -4.60 -1.86
CA ALA A 104 -4.25 -4.93 -3.06
C ALA A 104 -5.05 -3.72 -3.59
N ALA A 105 -5.67 -2.95 -2.69
CA ALA A 105 -6.34 -1.70 -3.06
C ALA A 105 -5.35 -0.69 -3.65
N ALA A 106 -4.15 -0.54 -3.06
CA ALA A 106 -3.13 0.34 -3.61
C ALA A 106 -2.66 -0.08 -5.02
N PHE A 107 -2.49 -1.37 -5.29
CA PHE A 107 -2.18 -1.87 -6.63
C PHE A 107 -3.33 -1.68 -7.63
N THR A 108 -4.59 -1.72 -7.15
CA THR A 108 -5.77 -1.41 -7.98
C THR A 108 -5.71 0.04 -8.46
N GLU A 109 -5.38 0.98 -7.56
CA GLU A 109 -5.21 2.39 -7.91
C GLU A 109 -3.99 2.66 -8.83
N LEU A 110 -2.99 1.77 -8.81
CA LEU A 110 -1.86 1.79 -9.76
C LEU A 110 -2.19 1.15 -11.11
N GLY A 111 -3.27 0.37 -11.21
CA GLY A 111 -3.61 -0.42 -12.39
C GLY A 111 -2.74 -1.66 -12.61
N ASP A 112 -2.12 -2.20 -11.54
CA ASP A 112 -1.30 -3.43 -11.63
C ASP A 112 -2.17 -4.68 -11.41
N ASP A 113 -2.98 -5.00 -12.42
CA ASP A 113 -3.97 -6.09 -12.36
C ASP A 113 -3.36 -7.46 -12.01
N GLU A 114 -2.12 -7.71 -12.46
CA GLU A 114 -1.40 -8.94 -12.17
C GLU A 114 -1.14 -9.09 -10.66
N VAL A 115 -0.61 -8.04 -10.04
CA VAL A 115 -0.31 -8.04 -8.61
C VAL A 115 -1.59 -7.99 -7.78
N VAL A 116 -2.64 -7.31 -8.23
CA VAL A 116 -3.96 -7.34 -7.59
C VAL A 116 -4.50 -8.78 -7.56
N ALA A 117 -4.53 -9.46 -8.71
CA ALA A 117 -5.01 -10.84 -8.78
C ALA A 117 -4.19 -11.80 -7.89
N HIS A 118 -2.87 -11.57 -7.77
CA HIS A 118 -2.01 -12.32 -6.87
C HIS A 118 -2.35 -12.04 -5.39
N SER A 119 -2.50 -10.77 -5.02
CA SER A 119 -2.84 -10.35 -3.66
C SER A 119 -4.18 -10.92 -3.21
N LEU A 120 -5.19 -10.97 -4.08
CA LEU A 120 -6.50 -11.56 -3.78
C LEU A 120 -6.41 -13.09 -3.55
N ARG A 121 -5.51 -13.80 -4.24
CA ARG A 121 -5.25 -15.23 -3.94
C ARG A 121 -4.69 -15.42 -2.53
N ILE A 122 -3.78 -14.55 -2.10
CA ILE A 122 -3.22 -14.57 -0.74
C ILE A 122 -4.33 -14.24 0.27
N ALA A 123 -5.12 -13.18 0.04
CA ALA A 123 -6.19 -12.77 0.92
C ALA A 123 -7.23 -13.88 1.13
N ARG A 124 -7.66 -14.58 0.07
CA ARG A 124 -8.56 -15.74 0.18
C ARG A 124 -7.99 -16.84 1.07
N ARG A 125 -6.69 -17.12 0.96
CA ARG A 125 -6.02 -18.11 1.80
C ARG A 125 -5.98 -17.67 3.28
N LEU A 126 -5.78 -16.39 3.54
CA LEU A 126 -5.72 -15.84 4.91
C LEU A 126 -7.10 -15.68 5.55
N ALA A 127 -8.15 -15.40 4.78
CA ALA A 127 -9.49 -15.18 5.31
C ALA A 127 -10.04 -16.40 6.07
N GLY A 128 -9.84 -17.61 5.53
CA GLY A 128 -10.37 -18.83 6.15
C GLY A 128 -11.86 -18.74 6.50
N ALA A 129 -12.31 -19.55 7.46
CA ALA A 129 -13.70 -19.53 7.93
C ALA A 129 -13.98 -18.46 9.00
N SER A 130 -12.94 -18.01 9.72
CA SER A 130 -13.07 -17.15 10.91
C SER A 130 -12.66 -15.69 10.70
N ALA A 131 -12.36 -15.27 9.46
CA ALA A 131 -12.09 -13.86 9.20
C ALA A 131 -13.24 -12.98 9.70
N GLN A 132 -12.89 -11.78 10.14
CA GLN A 132 -13.85 -10.76 10.53
C GLN A 132 -14.79 -10.44 9.35
N PRO A 133 -16.10 -10.24 9.57
CA PRO A 133 -17.06 -9.94 8.50
C PRO A 133 -16.63 -8.77 7.60
N GLU A 134 -16.05 -7.73 8.19
CA GLU A 134 -15.61 -6.51 7.51
C GLU A 134 -14.48 -6.79 6.51
N LEU A 135 -13.54 -7.67 6.89
CA LEU A 135 -12.44 -8.06 6.00
C LEU A 135 -12.92 -8.98 4.86
N ARG A 136 -13.93 -9.83 5.13
CA ARG A 136 -14.58 -10.63 4.09
C ARG A 136 -15.34 -9.76 3.09
N GLU A 137 -16.03 -8.73 3.58
CA GLU A 137 -16.71 -7.74 2.74
C GLU A 137 -15.71 -6.98 1.86
N ARG A 138 -14.61 -6.46 2.44
CA ARG A 138 -13.55 -5.78 1.68
C ARG A 138 -12.91 -6.66 0.60
N LEU A 139 -12.67 -7.93 0.91
CA LEU A 139 -12.19 -8.90 -0.08
C LEU A 139 -13.19 -9.06 -1.24
N SER A 140 -14.48 -9.21 -0.91
CA SER A 140 -15.54 -9.40 -1.91
C SER A 140 -15.72 -8.15 -2.79
N ASP A 141 -15.62 -6.95 -2.22
CA ASP A 141 -15.65 -5.68 -2.96
C ASP A 141 -14.48 -5.58 -3.95
N LEU A 142 -13.25 -5.83 -3.50
CA LEU A 142 -12.07 -5.81 -4.37
C LEU A 142 -12.15 -6.88 -5.48
N GLU A 143 -12.66 -8.08 -5.18
CA GLU A 143 -12.90 -9.11 -6.19
C GLU A 143 -13.93 -8.67 -7.23
N SER A 144 -14.99 -7.97 -6.79
CA SER A 144 -16.02 -7.44 -7.70
C SER A 144 -15.48 -6.33 -8.60
N ARG A 145 -14.60 -5.47 -8.08
CA ARG A 145 -13.95 -4.39 -8.86
C ARG A 145 -12.96 -4.91 -9.90
N THR A 146 -12.37 -6.09 -9.67
CA THR A 146 -11.33 -6.68 -10.52
C THR A 146 -11.88 -7.70 -11.52
N GLN A 147 -13.11 -8.19 -11.32
CA GLN A 147 -13.80 -8.98 -12.34
C GLN A 147 -14.11 -8.08 -13.56
N PRO A 148 -13.58 -8.41 -14.75
CA PRO A 148 -14.04 -7.76 -15.96
C PRO A 148 -15.51 -8.16 -16.18
N GLY A 149 -16.43 -7.22 -15.96
CA GLY A 149 -17.83 -7.41 -16.27
C GLY A 149 -18.03 -7.79 -17.75
N GLY A 150 -18.79 -8.85 -17.99
CA GLY A 150 -19.26 -9.28 -19.30
C GLY A 150 -19.99 -8.17 -20.05
N GLY A 151 -19.24 -7.45 -20.90
CA GLY A 151 -19.69 -6.33 -21.71
C GLY A 151 -18.98 -6.24 -23.07
N ARG A 152 -18.42 -7.34 -23.56
CA ARG A 152 -17.96 -7.48 -24.96
C ARG A 152 -18.59 -8.72 -25.61
N GLN A 153 -19.91 -8.87 -25.43
CA GLN A 153 -20.74 -9.79 -26.22
C GLN A 153 -22.06 -9.11 -26.58
N ALA A 154 -21.99 -8.09 -27.43
CA ALA A 154 -23.13 -7.54 -28.16
C ALA A 154 -22.67 -6.75 -29.40
N ALA A 155 -21.91 -7.41 -30.27
CA ALA A 155 -21.80 -7.03 -31.68
C ALA A 155 -21.57 -8.27 -32.56
N GLN A 156 -22.31 -9.34 -32.27
CA GLN A 156 -22.80 -10.21 -33.33
C GLN A 156 -24.21 -9.72 -33.63
N ARG A 157 -24.36 -8.92 -34.68
CA ARG A 157 -25.63 -8.82 -35.40
C ARG A 157 -25.37 -9.11 -36.88
N PRO A 158 -26.25 -9.90 -37.50
CA PRO A 158 -26.06 -10.44 -38.83
C PRO A 158 -26.38 -9.39 -39.89
N MET A 159 -25.73 -9.51 -41.05
CA MET A 159 -26.32 -9.35 -42.39
C MET A 159 -25.66 -10.40 -43.29
#